data_AF-A0A957FT35-F1
#
_entry.id   AF-A0A957FT35-F1
#
_cell.length_a   1.000
_cell.length_b   1.000
_cell.length_c   1.000
_cell.angle_alpha   90.00
_cell.angle_beta   90.00
_cell.angle_gamma   90.00
#
_symmetry.space_group_name_H-M   'P 1'
#
loop_
_entity.id
_entity.type
_entity.pdbx_description
1 polymer ?
#
loop_
_entity_poly.entity_id
_entity_poly.type
_entity_poly.pdbx_seq_one_letter_code
_entity_poly.pdbx_strand_id
1 'polypeptide(L)'
;LAALLLRQRPQKAVLAGVGLAFVGLVLLSVPGGATTTAELLPAPGDALVALSGFFWALYAVLLARYSPRTAVLPFAALHVGLAALLSGLGWLAFEPLVLPQAEDTAVWLGEQPGFREVRIQVAENELDSDHITRVTNLVQDKIEASGSPVLLTLVPPPGQHPLNYVIQAMAIILGSLGFLALLLSGFLVVNTISSLMAQQTRQIGMMKAIGARTQAIAGMYIVTVLVFGVLTLFIALPLGAWGAYQLTAVLADFFNINVQSYAIPPQTLALEIGVALLVPIVASLFPIWSGTRITVREAMNDYGVGSHYGRGWFDQLLVNGGAKLRLSRPMLLSLRNTFRRKKRLFFTLVVLVLSGTIFMSVSSLQASLLNTVDQMLDYFAYDVAFQFERPYRIERLIRTAVDHPDVTAVEAWSFYNARLVHDDGTHSGNMIMFAPPPETQLVNP
;
A
#
# COMPACT_ATOMS: atom_id res chain seq x y z
N LEU A 1 7.35 7.32 -38.14
CA LEU A 1 8.30 8.44 -38.28
C LEU A 1 9.27 8.59 -37.10
N ALA A 2 8.80 8.58 -35.84
CA ALA A 2 9.64 8.67 -34.64
C ALA A 2 10.72 7.56 -34.53
N ALA A 3 10.37 6.32 -34.89
CA ALA A 3 11.33 5.21 -34.97
C ALA A 3 12.43 5.40 -36.03
N LEU A 4 12.17 6.19 -37.08
CA LEU A 4 13.13 6.48 -38.15
C LEU A 4 14.03 7.67 -37.79
N LEU A 5 13.53 8.63 -37.00
CA LEU A 5 14.29 9.77 -36.47
C LEU A 5 15.25 9.38 -35.33
N LEU A 6 14.93 8.33 -34.57
CA LEU A 6 15.75 7.79 -33.48
C LEU A 6 17.12 7.25 -33.94
N ARG A 7 17.27 6.91 -35.22
CA ARG A 7 18.49 6.29 -35.77
C ARG A 7 19.58 7.29 -36.20
N GLN A 8 19.24 8.56 -36.44
CA GLN A 8 20.19 9.50 -37.08
C GLN A 8 20.54 10.74 -36.26
N ARG A 9 19.67 11.30 -35.39
CA ARG A 9 20.02 12.44 -34.51
C ARG A 9 19.19 12.45 -33.20
N PRO A 10 19.69 11.88 -32.09
CA PRO A 10 18.92 11.67 -30.86
C PRO A 10 18.48 12.98 -30.18
N GLN A 11 19.19 14.09 -30.38
CA GLN A 11 18.88 15.38 -29.76
C GLN A 11 17.61 16.05 -30.35
N LYS A 12 17.31 15.85 -31.64
CA LYS A 12 16.12 16.45 -32.29
C LYS A 12 14.86 15.59 -32.10
N ALA A 13 15.02 14.27 -31.93
CA ALA A 13 13.93 13.34 -31.63
C ALA A 13 13.34 13.55 -30.22
N VAL A 14 14.16 13.97 -29.25
CA VAL A 14 13.71 14.32 -27.89
C VAL A 14 12.86 15.59 -27.91
N LEU A 15 13.27 16.65 -28.63
CA LEU A 15 12.48 17.86 -28.79
C LEU A 15 11.16 17.62 -29.53
N ALA A 16 11.17 16.77 -30.56
CA ALA A 16 9.96 16.37 -31.27
C ALA A 16 9.01 15.52 -30.40
N GLY A 17 9.55 14.64 -29.55
CA GLY A 17 8.77 13.82 -28.62
C GLY A 17 8.14 14.64 -27.49
N VAL A 18 8.90 15.59 -26.93
CA VAL A 18 8.39 16.56 -25.94
C VAL A 18 7.33 17.48 -26.56
N GLY A 19 7.55 17.93 -27.81
CA GLY A 19 6.56 18.72 -28.54
C GLY A 19 5.26 17.96 -28.83
N LEU A 20 5.34 16.69 -29.25
CA LEU A 20 4.17 15.84 -29.48
C LEU A 20 3.42 15.51 -28.19
N ALA A 21 4.13 15.32 -27.08
CA ALA A 21 3.52 15.13 -25.76
C ALA A 21 2.83 16.40 -25.25
N PHE A 22 3.41 17.59 -25.48
CA PHE A 22 2.79 18.87 -25.15
C PHE A 22 1.54 19.15 -25.99
N VAL A 23 1.57 18.80 -27.29
CA VAL A 23 0.40 18.88 -28.17
C VAL A 23 -0.69 17.89 -27.75
N GLY A 24 -0.32 16.68 -27.32
CA GLY A 24 -1.26 15.71 -26.75
C GLY A 24 -1.89 16.19 -25.44
N LEU A 25 -1.11 16.85 -24.57
CA LEU A 25 -1.57 17.45 -23.32
C LEU A 25 -2.56 18.60 -23.58
N VAL A 26 -2.27 19.47 -24.56
CA VAL A 26 -3.17 20.57 -24.96
C VAL A 26 -4.44 20.03 -25.61
N LEU A 27 -4.36 18.99 -26.45
CA LEU A 27 -5.52 18.38 -27.09
C LEU A 27 -6.43 17.64 -26.10
N LEU A 28 -5.88 17.02 -25.05
CA LEU A 28 -6.65 16.44 -23.93
C LEU A 28 -7.24 17.50 -23.00
N SER A 29 -6.79 18.76 -23.10
CA SER A 29 -7.27 19.90 -22.30
C SER A 29 -8.30 20.77 -23.03
N VAL A 30 -8.64 20.47 -24.29
CA VAL A 30 -9.67 21.21 -25.05
C VAL A 30 -11.01 20.47 -24.91
N PRO A 31 -12.04 21.08 -24.29
CA PRO A 31 -13.32 20.43 -24.06
C PRO A 31 -14.05 20.20 -25.39
N GLY A 32 -14.31 18.93 -25.73
CA GLY A 32 -15.26 18.56 -26.77
C GLY A 32 -16.68 18.79 -26.30
N GLY A 33 -17.26 19.92 -26.70
CA GLY A 33 -18.60 20.46 -26.44
C GLY A 33 -19.69 19.54 -25.88
N ALA A 34 -20.23 19.91 -24.71
CA ALA A 34 -21.62 20.36 -24.50
C ALA A 34 -21.90 20.69 -23.01
N THR A 35 -22.14 21.98 -22.75
CA THR A 35 -23.06 22.59 -21.75
C THR A 35 -23.12 22.07 -20.31
N THR A 36 -22.36 22.70 -19.40
CA THR A 36 -22.83 23.50 -18.23
C THR A 36 -21.62 24.00 -17.42
N THR A 37 -21.65 25.26 -16.98
CA THR A 37 -20.47 26.08 -16.64
C THR A 37 -20.14 26.16 -15.14
N ALA A 38 -20.03 25.04 -14.42
CA ALA A 38 -19.65 25.06 -12.99
C ALA A 38 -18.49 24.14 -12.58
N GLU A 39 -18.01 23.24 -13.44
CA GLU A 39 -16.86 22.36 -13.16
C GLU A 39 -15.84 22.48 -14.28
N LEU A 40 -14.88 23.39 -14.14
CA LEU A 40 -13.89 23.69 -15.19
C LEU A 40 -12.45 23.62 -14.71
N LEU A 41 -12.21 22.98 -13.57
CA LEU A 41 -10.88 22.58 -13.13
C LEU A 41 -10.86 21.04 -13.05
N PRO A 42 -9.92 20.35 -13.71
CA PRO A 42 -9.72 18.92 -13.43
C PRO A 42 -9.50 18.77 -11.92
N ALA A 43 -10.08 17.72 -11.33
CA ALA A 43 -9.90 17.43 -9.92
C ALA A 43 -8.38 17.48 -9.59
N PRO A 44 -7.95 18.13 -8.50
CA PRO A 44 -6.54 18.31 -8.20
C PRO A 44 -5.76 16.98 -8.17
N GLY A 45 -6.44 15.87 -7.84
CA GLY A 45 -5.93 14.51 -7.93
C GLY A 45 -5.54 14.09 -9.35
N ASP A 46 -6.39 14.35 -10.35
CA ASP A 46 -6.14 13.99 -11.75
C ASP A 46 -4.96 14.77 -12.34
N ALA A 47 -4.88 16.06 -11.99
CA ALA A 47 -3.76 16.91 -12.40
C ALA A 47 -2.42 16.45 -11.79
N LEU A 48 -2.42 16.02 -10.52
CA LEU A 48 -1.26 15.49 -9.82
C LEU A 48 -0.82 14.11 -10.34
N VAL A 49 -1.77 13.22 -10.65
CA VAL A 49 -1.49 11.92 -11.26
C VAL A 49 -0.86 12.11 -12.65
N ALA A 50 -1.39 13.03 -13.46
CA ALA A 50 -0.83 13.35 -14.78
C ALA A 50 0.57 14.01 -14.69
N LEU A 51 0.77 14.96 -13.77
CA LEU A 51 2.07 15.59 -13.50
C LEU A 51 3.10 14.55 -13.04
N SER A 52 2.70 13.61 -12.18
CA SER A 52 3.57 12.53 -11.75
C SER A 52 4.00 11.65 -12.93
N GLY A 53 3.04 11.20 -13.76
CA GLY A 53 3.31 10.40 -14.96
C GLY A 53 4.26 11.11 -15.94
N PHE A 54 4.12 12.43 -16.10
CA PHE A 54 4.99 13.26 -16.93
C PHE A 54 6.44 13.30 -16.42
N PHE A 55 6.66 13.58 -15.13
CA PHE A 55 8.01 13.60 -14.57
C PHE A 55 8.67 12.20 -14.56
N TRP A 56 7.89 11.13 -14.44
CA TRP A 56 8.37 9.75 -14.51
C TRP A 56 8.80 9.34 -15.93
N ALA A 57 8.04 9.73 -16.96
CA ALA A 57 8.43 9.53 -18.36
C ALA A 57 9.73 10.29 -18.71
N LEU A 58 9.84 11.54 -18.22
CA LEU A 58 11.05 12.35 -18.37
C LEU A 58 12.27 11.71 -17.68
N TYR A 59 12.08 11.18 -16.47
CA TYR A 59 13.13 10.52 -15.68
C TYR A 59 13.62 9.21 -16.32
N ALA A 60 12.70 8.37 -16.83
CA ALA A 60 13.04 7.12 -17.53
C ALA A 60 13.88 7.38 -18.79
N VAL A 61 13.56 8.45 -19.53
CA VAL A 61 14.30 8.87 -20.73
C VAL A 61 15.69 9.44 -20.37
N LEU A 62 15.81 10.18 -19.27
CA LEU A 62 17.10 10.69 -18.77
C LEU A 62 18.03 9.57 -18.27
N LEU A 63 17.49 8.57 -17.57
CA LEU A 63 18.25 7.39 -17.10
C LEU A 63 18.75 6.52 -18.25
N ALA A 64 17.92 6.32 -19.29
CA ALA A 64 18.31 5.62 -20.52
C ALA A 64 19.47 6.33 -21.25
N ARG A 65 19.62 7.64 -21.05
CA ARG A 65 20.68 8.46 -21.66
C ARG A 65 22.03 8.36 -20.95
N TYR A 66 22.07 8.01 -19.66
CA TYR A 66 23.30 8.11 -18.83
C TYR A 66 23.87 6.79 -18.28
N SER A 67 23.17 5.65 -18.36
CA SER A 67 23.68 4.38 -17.78
C SER A 67 24.09 3.34 -18.83
N PRO A 68 25.36 2.87 -18.87
CA PRO A 68 25.76 1.78 -19.74
C PRO A 68 25.29 0.41 -19.20
N ARG A 69 24.49 -0.27 -20.04
CA ARG A 69 24.17 -1.73 -20.10
C ARG A 69 23.66 -2.45 -18.83
N THR A 70 22.45 -3.01 -19.00
CA THR A 70 21.83 -4.22 -18.39
C THR A 70 21.36 -4.23 -16.93
N ALA A 71 21.51 -3.16 -16.15
CA ALA A 71 20.99 -3.13 -14.75
C ALA A 71 19.69 -2.33 -14.54
N VAL A 72 19.16 -1.66 -15.57
CA VAL A 72 18.16 -0.59 -15.39
C VAL A 72 16.70 -1.09 -15.36
N LEU A 73 16.36 -2.11 -16.15
CA LEU A 73 14.97 -2.55 -16.31
C LEU A 73 14.29 -3.04 -15.02
N PRO A 74 14.89 -3.92 -14.19
CA PRO A 74 14.21 -4.38 -12.98
C PRO A 74 14.14 -3.30 -11.89
N PHE A 75 15.11 -2.38 -11.86
CA PHE A 75 15.10 -1.25 -10.94
C PHE A 75 14.03 -0.22 -11.31
N ALA A 76 13.88 0.07 -12.61
CA ALA A 76 12.80 0.91 -13.12
C ALA A 76 11.42 0.28 -12.92
N ALA A 77 11.28 -1.04 -13.12
CA ALA A 77 10.00 -1.74 -12.93
C ALA A 77 9.53 -1.75 -11.47
N LEU A 78 10.44 -1.99 -10.51
CA LEU A 78 10.13 -1.90 -9.07
C LEU A 78 9.71 -0.47 -8.67
N HIS A 79 10.36 0.56 -9.21
CA HIS A 79 10.05 1.95 -8.88
C HIS A 79 8.73 2.42 -9.51
N VAL A 80 8.43 1.97 -10.74
CA VAL A 80 7.12 2.21 -11.39
C VAL A 80 5.99 1.52 -10.62
N GLY A 81 6.23 0.30 -10.11
CA GLY A 81 5.25 -0.41 -9.26
C GLY A 81 4.99 0.29 -7.93
N LEU A 82 6.04 0.80 -7.27
CA LEU A 82 5.90 1.57 -6.03
C LEU A 82 5.22 2.93 -6.26
N ALA A 83 5.48 3.57 -7.40
CA ALA A 83 4.84 4.82 -7.80
C ALA A 83 3.35 4.63 -8.09
N ALA A 84 2.97 3.55 -8.79
CA ALA A 84 1.56 3.21 -9.05
C ALA A 84 0.77 2.94 -7.76
N LEU A 85 1.43 2.35 -6.77
CA LEU A 85 0.88 2.03 -5.47
C LEU A 85 0.68 3.28 -4.61
N LEU A 86 1.65 4.21 -4.62
CA LEU A 86 1.54 5.50 -3.96
C LEU A 86 0.56 6.46 -4.65
N SER A 87 0.42 6.40 -5.97
CA SER A 87 -0.61 7.15 -6.70
C SER A 87 -2.02 6.59 -6.45
N GLY A 88 -2.17 5.27 -6.28
CA GLY A 88 -3.42 4.65 -5.87
C GLY A 88 -3.82 5.01 -4.42
N LEU A 89 -2.84 5.08 -3.52
CA LEU A 89 -3.04 5.62 -2.16
C LEU A 89 -3.34 7.12 -2.16
N GLY A 90 -2.75 7.87 -3.09
CA GLY A 90 -3.10 9.28 -3.32
C GLY A 90 -4.53 9.46 -3.82
N TRP A 91 -5.04 8.57 -4.67
CA TRP A 91 -6.43 8.62 -5.11
C TRP A 91 -7.41 8.36 -3.96
N LEU A 92 -7.11 7.40 -3.08
CA LEU A 92 -7.85 7.14 -1.84
C LEU A 92 -7.81 8.31 -0.83
N ALA A 93 -6.87 9.23 -0.98
CA ALA A 93 -6.64 10.36 -0.08
C ALA A 93 -7.48 11.61 -0.38
N PHE A 94 -8.11 11.70 -1.55
CA PHE A 94 -8.61 12.98 -2.07
C PHE A 94 -10.07 13.00 -2.52
N GLU A 95 -10.85 11.95 -2.26
CA GLU A 95 -12.31 11.97 -2.40
C GLU A 95 -12.95 11.81 -1.00
N PRO A 96 -13.15 12.91 -0.26
CA PRO A 96 -13.92 12.83 0.98
C PRO A 96 -15.39 12.56 0.63
N LEU A 97 -15.90 11.39 1.01
CA LEU A 97 -17.35 11.20 1.14
C LEU A 97 -17.82 12.01 2.36
N VAL A 98 -18.22 13.25 2.08
CA VAL A 98 -18.72 14.19 3.08
C VAL A 98 -20.13 13.76 3.51
N LEU A 99 -20.26 13.13 4.68
CA LEU A 99 -21.51 13.12 5.43
C LEU A 99 -21.29 13.86 6.76
N PRO A 100 -21.46 15.19 6.79
CA PRO A 100 -21.49 15.94 8.01
C PRO A 100 -22.85 15.72 8.65
N GLN A 101 -22.91 15.07 9.80
CA GLN A 101 -23.99 15.33 10.75
C GLN A 101 -23.55 16.47 11.65
N ALA A 102 -23.60 17.70 11.13
CA ALA A 102 -23.71 18.86 12.01
C ALA A 102 -25.15 18.90 12.56
N GLU A 103 -25.36 19.41 13.77
CA GLU A 103 -26.71 19.62 14.33
C GLU A 103 -27.62 20.37 13.35
N ASP A 104 -27.06 21.35 12.63
CA ASP A 104 -27.77 22.10 11.58
C ASP A 104 -28.18 21.22 10.39
N THR A 105 -27.38 20.22 10.04
CA THR A 105 -27.69 19.25 8.96
C THR A 105 -28.78 18.29 9.41
N ALA A 106 -28.79 17.84 10.67
CA ALA A 106 -29.84 16.98 11.21
C ALA A 106 -31.19 17.71 11.26
N VAL A 107 -31.21 18.95 11.74
CA VAL A 107 -32.41 19.80 11.73
C VAL A 107 -32.86 20.12 10.29
N TRP A 108 -31.92 20.35 9.36
CA TRP A 108 -32.22 20.55 7.94
C TRP A 108 -32.80 19.29 7.26
N LEU A 109 -32.33 18.10 7.66
CA LEU A 109 -32.86 16.81 7.21
C LEU A 109 -34.25 16.47 7.79
N GLY A 110 -34.76 17.29 8.71
CA GLY A 110 -36.09 17.14 9.31
C GLY A 110 -36.08 16.48 10.68
N GLU A 111 -34.91 16.17 11.25
CA GLU A 111 -34.84 15.61 12.59
C GLU A 111 -35.33 16.63 13.63
N GLN A 112 -36.17 16.17 14.56
CA GLN A 112 -36.61 17.00 15.67
C GLN A 112 -35.51 17.11 16.73
N PRO A 113 -35.17 18.32 17.19
CA PRO A 113 -34.17 18.51 18.23
C PRO A 113 -34.66 17.86 19.54
N GLY A 114 -33.85 16.93 20.08
CA GLY A 114 -34.13 16.23 21.33
C GLY A 114 -33.03 15.25 21.70
N PHE A 115 -32.88 14.96 23.00
CA PHE A 115 -31.92 13.96 23.48
C PHE A 115 -32.47 12.56 23.25
N ARG A 116 -31.91 11.83 22.28
CA ARG A 116 -32.30 10.45 21.93
C ARG A 116 -31.25 9.42 22.32
N GLU A 117 -30.09 9.88 22.79
CA GLU A 117 -28.95 9.07 23.19
C GLU A 117 -28.55 9.43 24.62
N VAL A 118 -28.28 8.41 25.45
CA VAL A 118 -27.70 8.56 26.79
C VAL A 118 -26.34 7.89 26.77
N ARG A 119 -25.27 8.69 26.92
CA ARG A 119 -23.90 8.18 27.04
C ARG A 119 -23.54 8.05 28.51
N ILE A 120 -23.07 6.88 28.91
CA ILE A 120 -22.76 6.53 30.29
C ILE A 120 -21.29 6.14 30.38
N GLN A 121 -20.58 6.68 31.36
CA GLN A 121 -19.23 6.27 31.71
C GLN A 121 -19.24 5.70 33.12
N VAL A 122 -18.67 4.51 33.30
CA VAL A 122 -18.59 3.84 34.60
C VAL A 122 -17.34 4.31 35.33
N ALA A 123 -17.45 4.68 36.61
CA ALA A 123 -16.34 5.23 37.39
C ALA A 123 -15.48 4.16 38.10
N GLU A 124 -16.04 2.96 38.31
CA GLU A 124 -15.35 1.85 38.96
C GLU A 124 -15.19 0.68 37.99
N ASN A 125 -14.10 -0.10 38.12
CA ASN A 125 -13.82 -1.25 37.27
C ASN A 125 -14.01 -0.96 35.77
N GLU A 126 -13.42 0.15 35.29
CA GLU A 126 -13.60 0.69 33.93
C GLU A 126 -13.24 -0.27 32.79
N LEU A 127 -12.55 -1.37 33.10
CA LEU A 127 -12.13 -2.40 32.15
C LEU A 127 -12.89 -3.73 32.29
N ASP A 128 -13.76 -3.88 33.29
CA ASP A 128 -14.55 -5.10 33.51
C ASP A 128 -15.85 -5.05 32.69
N SER A 129 -15.87 -5.82 31.60
CA SER A 129 -17.02 -5.90 30.69
C SER A 129 -18.30 -6.37 31.37
N ASP A 130 -18.20 -7.25 32.38
CA ASP A 130 -19.38 -7.76 33.08
C ASP A 130 -19.92 -6.71 34.05
N HIS A 131 -19.04 -5.96 34.70
CA HIS A 131 -19.43 -4.83 35.54
C HIS A 131 -20.11 -3.74 34.70
N ILE A 132 -19.51 -3.37 33.57
CA ILE A 132 -20.09 -2.38 32.65
C ILE A 132 -21.46 -2.83 32.18
N THR A 133 -21.59 -4.08 31.71
CA THR A 133 -22.88 -4.65 31.28
C THR A 133 -23.93 -4.60 32.39
N ARG A 134 -23.56 -4.95 33.64
CA ARG A 134 -24.47 -4.87 34.79
C ARG A 134 -24.95 -3.44 35.05
N VAL A 135 -24.04 -2.46 35.05
CA VAL A 135 -24.38 -1.05 35.27
C VAL A 135 -25.26 -0.53 34.12
N THR A 136 -24.94 -0.90 32.88
CA THR A 136 -25.73 -0.53 31.70
C THR A 136 -27.15 -1.09 31.79
N ASN A 137 -27.32 -2.36 32.17
CA ASN A 137 -28.65 -2.96 32.36
C ASN A 137 -29.46 -2.24 33.45
N LEU A 138 -28.83 -1.87 34.58
CA LEU A 138 -29.50 -1.10 35.64
C LEU A 138 -29.98 0.27 35.16
N VAL A 139 -29.19 0.95 34.33
CA VAL A 139 -29.60 2.24 33.75
C VAL A 139 -30.72 2.04 32.71
N GLN A 140 -30.63 1.00 31.89
CA GLN A 140 -31.68 0.63 30.94
C GLN A 140 -33.01 0.39 31.67
N ASP A 141 -33.02 -0.48 32.69
CA ASP A 141 -34.22 -0.80 33.47
C ASP A 141 -34.85 0.46 34.09
N LYS A 142 -34.02 1.39 34.57
CA LYS A 142 -34.48 2.66 35.15
C LYS A 142 -35.11 3.59 34.11
N ILE A 143 -34.57 3.63 32.89
CA ILE A 143 -35.14 4.42 31.79
C ILE A 143 -36.46 3.80 31.34
N GLU A 144 -36.51 2.48 31.18
CA GLU A 144 -37.74 1.77 30.80
C GLU A 144 -38.84 1.92 31.85
N ALA A 145 -38.48 1.86 33.15
CA ALA A 145 -39.42 2.10 34.25
C ALA A 145 -40.03 3.51 34.25
N SER A 146 -39.37 4.49 33.61
CA SER A 146 -39.93 5.85 33.44
C SER A 146 -40.95 5.95 32.30
N GLY A 147 -41.25 4.84 31.61
CA GLY A 147 -42.15 4.78 30.47
C GLY A 147 -41.50 5.13 29.12
N SER A 148 -40.18 5.28 29.09
CA SER A 148 -39.42 5.56 27.86
C SER A 148 -38.77 4.27 27.34
N PRO A 149 -39.13 3.77 26.14
CA PRO A 149 -38.54 2.54 25.63
C PRO A 149 -37.08 2.75 25.21
N VAL A 150 -36.19 1.86 25.64
CA VAL A 150 -34.79 1.85 25.18
C VAL A 150 -34.68 0.99 23.93
N LEU A 151 -34.52 1.65 22.78
CA LEU A 151 -34.48 0.97 21.48
C LEU A 151 -33.14 0.27 21.19
N LEU A 152 -32.04 0.81 21.74
CA LEU A 152 -30.69 0.33 21.48
C LEU A 152 -29.80 0.54 22.70
N THR A 153 -29.06 -0.51 23.07
CA THR A 153 -28.02 -0.47 24.09
C THR A 153 -26.74 -0.97 23.44
N LEU A 154 -25.69 -0.16 23.46
CA LEU A 154 -24.40 -0.49 22.87
C LEU A 154 -23.32 -0.38 23.94
N VAL A 155 -22.75 -1.53 24.30
CA VAL A 155 -21.62 -1.62 25.24
C VAL A 155 -20.38 -1.96 24.42
N PRO A 156 -19.51 -0.98 24.13
CA PRO A 156 -18.28 -1.26 23.39
C PRO A 156 -17.32 -2.08 24.27
N PRO A 157 -16.47 -2.94 23.67
CA PRO A 157 -15.44 -3.65 24.41
C PRO A 157 -14.55 -2.65 25.18
N PRO A 158 -14.36 -2.83 26.50
CA PRO A 158 -13.61 -1.88 27.30
C PRO A 158 -12.15 -1.77 26.85
N GLY A 159 -11.62 -0.55 26.89
CA GLY A 159 -10.23 -0.26 26.52
C GLY A 159 -9.92 -0.38 25.02
N GLN A 160 -10.92 -0.61 24.16
CA GLN A 160 -10.74 -0.68 22.72
C GLN A 160 -11.47 0.45 22.01
N HIS A 161 -10.87 0.94 20.93
CA HIS A 161 -11.54 1.87 20.03
C HIS A 161 -12.72 1.17 19.34
N PRO A 162 -13.87 1.84 19.09
CA PRO A 162 -15.02 1.22 18.40
C PRO A 162 -14.65 0.62 17.03
N LEU A 163 -13.71 1.24 16.33
CA LEU A 163 -13.16 0.76 15.05
C LEU A 163 -11.86 -0.04 15.21
N ASN A 164 -11.59 -0.62 16.39
CA ASN A 164 -10.35 -1.36 16.64
C ASN A 164 -10.13 -2.49 15.64
N TYR A 165 -11.18 -3.18 15.21
CA TYR A 165 -11.09 -4.23 14.19
C TYR A 165 -10.58 -3.69 12.84
N VAL A 166 -11.02 -2.50 12.43
CA VAL A 166 -10.55 -1.83 11.21
C VAL A 166 -9.09 -1.39 11.38
N ILE A 167 -8.79 -0.69 12.48
CA ILE A 167 -7.44 -0.19 12.79
C ILE A 167 -6.45 -1.35 12.83
N GLN A 168 -6.81 -2.47 13.46
CA GLN A 168 -5.96 -3.65 13.58
C GLN A 168 -5.75 -4.35 12.23
N ALA A 169 -6.80 -4.52 11.43
CA ALA A 169 -6.68 -5.06 10.08
C ALA A 169 -5.72 -4.21 9.22
N MET A 170 -5.87 -2.89 9.27
CA MET A 170 -4.98 -1.96 8.58
C MET A 170 -3.54 -2.04 9.10
N ALA A 171 -3.35 -2.09 10.43
CA ALA A 171 -2.04 -2.21 11.04
C ALA A 171 -1.33 -3.51 10.61
N ILE A 172 -2.05 -4.63 10.52
CA ILE A 172 -1.50 -5.90 10.04
C ILE A 172 -1.09 -5.79 8.57
N ILE A 173 -1.93 -5.20 7.72
CA ILE A 173 -1.64 -5.04 6.28
C ILE A 173 -0.42 -4.13 6.09
N LEU A 174 -0.46 -2.92 6.66
CA LEU A 174 0.62 -1.94 6.54
C LEU A 174 1.92 -2.44 7.19
N GLY A 175 1.83 -3.10 8.34
CA GLY A 175 2.98 -3.71 9.01
C GLY A 175 3.60 -4.82 8.16
N SER A 176 2.79 -5.67 7.53
CA SER A 176 3.26 -6.73 6.62
C SER A 176 3.95 -6.14 5.38
N LEU A 177 3.36 -5.11 4.78
CA LEU A 177 3.97 -4.41 3.63
C LEU A 177 5.27 -3.70 4.02
N GLY A 178 5.29 -3.05 5.18
CA GLY A 178 6.50 -2.42 5.73
C GLY A 178 7.61 -3.45 5.98
N PHE A 179 7.27 -4.62 6.53
CA PHE A 179 8.21 -5.71 6.72
C PHE A 179 8.79 -6.23 5.40
N LEU A 180 7.94 -6.44 4.38
CA LEU A 180 8.40 -6.86 3.06
C LEU A 180 9.30 -5.80 2.39
N ALA A 181 8.94 -4.52 2.51
CA ALA A 181 9.75 -3.41 2.02
C ALA A 181 11.12 -3.35 2.74
N LEU A 182 11.15 -3.63 4.04
CA LEU A 182 12.39 -3.71 4.82
C LEU A 182 13.29 -4.85 4.34
N LEU A 183 12.73 -6.04 4.10
CA LEU A 183 13.47 -7.18 3.53
C LEU A 183 14.06 -6.81 2.17
N LEU A 184 13.27 -6.19 1.30
CA LEU A 184 13.71 -5.74 -0.02
C LEU A 184 14.86 -4.73 0.08
N SER A 185 14.75 -3.78 0.99
CA SER A 185 15.83 -2.81 1.28
C SER A 185 17.12 -3.51 1.71
N GLY A 186 17.04 -4.50 2.60
CA GLY A 186 18.19 -5.31 3.02
C GLY A 186 18.88 -6.00 1.84
N PHE A 187 18.13 -6.63 0.94
CA PHE A 187 18.71 -7.24 -0.27
C PHE A 187 19.34 -6.20 -1.21
N LEU A 188 18.75 -5.01 -1.32
CA LEU A 188 19.31 -3.94 -2.13
C LEU A 188 20.65 -3.44 -1.54
N VAL A 189 20.76 -3.33 -0.22
CA VAL A 189 22.03 -3.03 0.47
C VAL A 189 23.06 -4.12 0.20
N VAL A 190 22.69 -5.40 0.35
CA VAL A 190 23.60 -6.53 0.03
C VAL A 190 24.13 -6.40 -1.40
N ASN A 191 23.25 -6.16 -2.38
CA ASN A 191 23.64 -6.04 -3.78
C ASN A 191 24.56 -4.83 -4.03
N THR A 192 24.24 -3.69 -3.41
CA THR A 192 25.00 -2.44 -3.55
C THR A 192 26.39 -2.57 -2.98
N ILE A 193 26.51 -3.06 -1.74
CA ILE A 193 27.80 -3.27 -1.07
C ILE A 193 28.60 -4.36 -1.76
N SER A 194 27.96 -5.45 -2.23
CA SER A 194 28.64 -6.47 -3.03
C SER A 194 29.26 -5.88 -4.31
N SER A 195 28.51 -5.01 -4.99
CA SER A 195 28.99 -4.32 -6.19
C SER A 195 30.15 -3.38 -5.88
N LEU A 196 30.04 -2.59 -4.80
CA LEU A 196 31.10 -1.70 -4.33
C LEU A 196 32.38 -2.48 -3.99
N MET A 197 32.26 -3.59 -3.26
CA MET A 197 33.40 -4.46 -2.91
C MET A 197 34.06 -5.01 -4.17
N ALA A 198 33.27 -5.49 -5.13
CA ALA A 198 33.78 -6.01 -6.39
C ALA A 198 34.57 -4.95 -7.17
N GLN A 199 34.07 -3.72 -7.24
CA GLN A 199 34.75 -2.60 -7.91
C GLN A 199 36.04 -2.18 -7.20
N GLN A 200 36.11 -2.32 -5.88
CA GLN A 200 37.26 -1.92 -5.07
C GLN A 200 38.22 -3.06 -4.71
N THR A 201 38.05 -4.25 -5.30
CA THR A 201 38.89 -5.43 -5.04
C THR A 201 40.39 -5.12 -5.17
N ARG A 202 40.81 -4.41 -6.23
CA ARG A 202 42.21 -4.02 -6.44
C ARG A 202 42.71 -3.05 -5.36
N GLN A 203 41.89 -2.10 -4.93
CA GLN A 203 42.22 -1.16 -3.84
C GLN A 203 42.41 -1.90 -2.52
N ILE A 204 41.53 -2.86 -2.20
CA ILE A 204 41.66 -3.73 -1.03
C ILE A 204 42.96 -4.55 -1.10
N GLY A 205 43.30 -5.07 -2.29
CA GLY A 205 44.57 -5.77 -2.53
C GLY A 205 45.81 -4.91 -2.26
N MET A 206 45.81 -3.66 -2.74
CA MET A 206 46.89 -2.70 -2.49
C MET A 206 47.03 -2.35 -1.01
N MET A 207 45.92 -2.09 -0.31
CA MET A 207 45.93 -1.82 1.13
C MET A 207 46.52 -3.00 1.92
N LYS A 208 46.14 -4.23 1.57
CA LYS A 208 46.70 -5.44 2.20
C LYS A 208 48.17 -5.64 1.89
N ALA A 209 48.62 -5.31 0.69
CA ALA A 209 50.03 -5.41 0.32
C ALA A 209 50.93 -4.48 1.15
N ILE A 210 50.40 -3.32 1.58
CA ILE A 210 51.08 -2.35 2.46
C ILE A 210 50.97 -2.77 3.95
N GLY A 211 50.25 -3.85 4.27
CA GLY A 211 50.14 -4.42 5.61
C GLY A 211 48.83 -4.15 6.34
N ALA A 212 47.80 -3.62 5.68
CA ALA A 212 46.50 -3.41 6.31
C ALA A 212 45.84 -4.75 6.72
N ARG A 213 45.37 -4.83 7.97
CA ARG A 213 44.65 -6.00 8.49
C ARG A 213 43.24 -6.06 7.91
N THR A 214 42.74 -7.27 7.62
CA THR A 214 41.37 -7.51 7.13
C THR A 214 40.29 -6.85 8.00
N GLN A 215 40.47 -6.87 9.33
CA GLN A 215 39.54 -6.23 10.28
C GLN A 215 39.53 -4.71 10.16
N ALA A 216 40.68 -4.07 9.90
CA ALA A 216 40.76 -2.62 9.73
C ALA A 216 40.04 -2.18 8.44
N ILE A 217 40.21 -2.93 7.36
CA ILE A 217 39.51 -2.69 6.09
C ILE A 217 38.00 -2.91 6.26
N ALA A 218 37.60 -4.00 6.94
CA ALA A 218 36.18 -4.27 7.22
C ALA A 218 35.55 -3.17 8.09
N GLY A 219 36.24 -2.71 9.12
CA GLY A 219 35.81 -1.59 9.98
C GLY A 219 35.60 -0.31 9.18
N MET A 220 36.51 0.03 8.26
CA MET A 220 36.36 1.19 7.38
C MET A 220 35.06 1.13 6.57
N TYR A 221 34.73 -0.02 5.98
CA TYR A 221 33.49 -0.17 5.23
C TYR A 221 32.24 -0.17 6.10
N ILE A 222 32.29 -0.76 7.29
CA ILE A 222 31.18 -0.71 8.25
C ILE A 222 30.91 0.74 8.67
N VAL A 223 31.95 1.53 8.92
CA VAL A 223 31.82 2.97 9.21
C VAL A 223 31.18 3.70 8.02
N THR A 224 31.58 3.40 6.79
CA THR A 224 30.93 3.97 5.59
C THR A 224 29.44 3.63 5.54
N VAL A 225 29.06 2.38 5.82
CA VAL A 225 27.64 1.97 5.88
C VAL A 225 26.90 2.70 7.00
N LEU A 226 27.51 2.85 8.18
CA LEU A 226 26.94 3.58 9.30
C LEU A 226 26.72 5.06 8.96
N VAL A 227 27.69 5.71 8.32
CA VAL A 227 27.57 7.11 7.88
C VAL A 227 26.41 7.26 6.90
N PHE A 228 26.27 6.35 5.92
CA PHE A 228 25.11 6.36 5.03
C PHE A 228 23.80 6.14 5.78
N GLY A 229 23.75 5.21 6.74
CA GLY A 229 22.57 4.99 7.58
C GLY A 229 22.15 6.23 8.36
N VAL A 230 23.11 6.94 8.97
CA VAL A 230 22.84 8.21 9.67
C VAL A 230 22.36 9.30 8.71
N LEU A 231 22.98 9.44 7.54
CA LEU A 231 22.54 10.40 6.53
C LEU A 231 21.12 10.09 6.03
N THR A 232 20.78 8.81 5.88
CA THR A 232 19.43 8.39 5.51
C THR A 232 18.40 8.76 6.58
N LEU A 233 18.72 8.71 7.88
CA LEU A 233 17.79 9.11 8.95
C LEU A 233 17.29 10.55 8.81
N PHE A 234 18.15 11.47 8.40
CA PHE A 234 17.76 12.87 8.20
C PHE A 234 16.71 13.06 7.10
N ILE A 235 16.61 12.11 6.17
CA ILE A 235 15.64 12.13 5.07
C ILE A 235 14.44 11.23 5.41
N ALA A 236 14.69 10.06 5.99
CA ALA A 236 13.68 9.06 6.30
C ALA A 236 12.72 9.54 7.39
N LEU A 237 13.22 10.10 8.50
CA LEU A 237 12.36 10.52 9.62
C LEU A 237 11.36 11.61 9.21
N PRO A 238 11.76 12.72 8.54
CA PRO A 238 10.78 13.72 8.12
C PRO A 238 9.79 13.20 7.07
N LEU A 239 10.26 12.40 6.11
CA LEU A 239 9.38 11.85 5.07
C LEU A 239 8.42 10.79 5.63
N GLY A 240 8.89 9.96 6.56
CA GLY A 240 8.08 8.96 7.26
C GLY A 240 7.02 9.62 8.13
N ALA A 241 7.41 10.63 8.92
CA ALA A 241 6.48 11.43 9.71
C ALA A 241 5.44 12.14 8.83
N TRP A 242 5.86 12.74 7.72
CA TRP A 242 4.96 13.41 6.78
C TRP A 242 3.98 12.41 6.14
N GLY A 243 4.47 11.25 5.68
CA GLY A 243 3.62 10.21 5.10
C GLY A 243 2.63 9.65 6.11
N ALA A 244 3.05 9.42 7.35
CA ALA A 244 2.17 8.96 8.43
C ALA A 244 1.11 10.01 8.77
N TYR A 245 1.46 11.30 8.74
CA TYR A 245 0.52 12.40 8.97
C TYR A 245 -0.55 12.44 7.88
N GLN A 246 -0.15 12.41 6.61
CA GLN A 246 -1.08 12.42 5.49
C GLN A 246 -2.01 11.20 5.52
N LEU A 247 -1.47 10.01 5.77
CA LEU A 247 -2.30 8.80 5.88
C LEU A 247 -3.29 8.91 7.04
N THR A 248 -2.86 9.45 8.19
CA THR A 248 -3.75 9.65 9.34
C THR A 248 -4.85 10.65 9.02
N ALA A 249 -4.53 11.75 8.34
CA ALA A 249 -5.52 12.77 7.93
C ALA A 249 -6.59 12.16 7.00
N VAL A 250 -6.16 11.41 5.99
CA VAL A 250 -7.07 10.72 5.06
C VAL A 250 -8.01 9.75 5.79
N LEU A 251 -7.47 8.96 6.72
CA LEU A 251 -8.28 8.01 7.47
C LEU A 251 -9.21 8.73 8.46
N ALA A 252 -8.73 9.80 9.08
CA ALA A 252 -9.54 10.63 9.96
C ALA A 252 -10.73 11.23 9.20
N ASP A 253 -10.51 11.76 8.00
CA ASP A 253 -11.57 12.29 7.15
C ASP A 253 -12.54 11.18 6.70
N PHE A 254 -12.02 10.02 6.27
CA PHE A 254 -12.83 8.87 5.87
C PHE A 254 -13.74 8.34 6.99
N PHE A 255 -13.24 8.31 8.23
CA PHE A 255 -14.01 7.89 9.40
C PHE A 255 -14.71 9.04 10.12
N ASN A 256 -14.61 10.27 9.61
CA ASN A 256 -15.12 11.49 10.24
C ASN A 256 -14.68 11.65 11.71
N ILE A 257 -13.40 11.35 11.99
CA ILE A 257 -12.79 11.44 13.31
C ILE A 257 -12.02 12.75 13.42
N ASN A 258 -12.31 13.54 14.46
CA ASN A 258 -11.49 14.71 14.77
C ASN A 258 -10.24 14.30 15.55
N VAL A 259 -9.08 14.37 14.91
CA VAL A 259 -7.78 14.01 15.52
C VAL A 259 -7.34 15.13 16.47
N GLN A 260 -7.46 14.89 17.78
CA GLN A 260 -7.16 15.91 18.79
C GLN A 260 -5.66 16.25 18.90
N SER A 261 -4.77 15.29 18.64
CA SER A 261 -3.32 15.53 18.66
C SER A 261 -2.56 14.57 17.76
N TYR A 262 -1.66 15.10 16.93
CA TYR A 262 -0.70 14.30 16.19
C TYR A 262 0.60 14.19 16.99
N ALA A 263 0.76 13.08 17.72
CA ALA A 263 1.97 12.80 18.49
C ALA A 263 2.62 11.51 17.97
N ILE A 264 3.89 11.59 17.58
CA ILE A 264 4.65 10.42 17.18
C ILE A 264 5.13 9.70 18.45
N PRO A 265 4.72 8.44 18.70
CA PRO A 265 5.14 7.73 19.89
C PRO A 265 6.67 7.58 19.93
N PRO A 266 7.36 7.87 21.06
CA PRO A 266 8.81 7.75 21.16
C PRO A 266 9.33 6.35 20.83
N GLN A 267 8.54 5.32 21.15
CA GLN A 267 8.81 3.93 20.81
C GLN A 267 8.90 3.67 19.31
N THR A 268 8.07 4.34 18.50
CA THR A 268 8.08 4.22 17.03
C THR A 268 9.33 4.86 16.45
N LEU A 269 9.70 6.05 16.93
CA LEU A 269 10.94 6.72 16.54
C LEU A 269 12.19 5.89 16.91
N ALA A 270 12.22 5.33 18.12
CA ALA A 270 13.32 4.47 18.55
C ALA A 270 13.45 3.22 17.68
N LEU A 271 12.33 2.59 17.32
CA LEU A 271 12.30 1.44 16.44
C LEU A 271 12.77 1.80 15.02
N GLU A 272 12.29 2.93 14.46
CA GLU A 272 12.70 3.40 13.13
C GLU A 272 14.20 3.70 13.07
N ILE A 273 14.73 4.41 14.08
CA ILE A 273 16.16 4.69 14.20
C ILE A 273 16.96 3.38 14.32
N GLY A 274 16.50 2.46 15.18
CA GLY A 274 17.14 1.16 15.35
C GLY A 274 17.18 0.37 14.05
N VAL A 275 16.07 0.28 13.33
CA VAL A 275 15.96 -0.45 12.06
C VAL A 275 16.84 0.19 10.99
N ALA A 276 16.80 1.52 10.84
CA ALA A 276 17.57 2.23 9.83
C ALA A 276 19.09 2.11 10.00
N LEU A 277 19.58 1.94 11.23
CA LEU A 277 21.01 1.74 11.51
C LEU A 277 21.39 0.26 11.47
N LEU A 278 20.59 -0.63 12.09
CA LEU A 278 20.94 -2.04 12.24
C LEU A 278 20.81 -2.81 10.92
N VAL A 279 19.75 -2.58 10.14
CA VAL A 279 19.48 -3.38 8.94
C VAL A 279 20.57 -3.22 7.88
N PRO A 280 21.03 -2.00 7.53
CA PRO A 280 22.14 -1.85 6.57
C PRO A 280 23.43 -2.47 7.07
N ILE A 281 23.73 -2.38 8.37
CA ILE A 281 24.90 -3.01 8.96
C ILE A 281 24.80 -4.52 8.77
N VAL A 282 23.73 -5.16 9.27
CA VAL A 282 23.51 -6.60 9.18
C VAL A 282 23.55 -7.09 7.73
N ALA A 283 22.88 -6.38 6.82
CA ALA A 283 22.88 -6.68 5.39
C ALA A 283 24.29 -6.58 4.77
N SER A 284 25.09 -5.60 5.20
CA SER A 284 26.44 -5.37 4.66
C SER A 284 27.52 -6.28 5.25
N LEU A 285 27.27 -6.94 6.40
CA LEU A 285 28.26 -7.81 7.06
C LEU A 285 28.77 -8.91 6.13
N PHE A 286 27.86 -9.63 5.47
CA PHE A 286 28.21 -10.71 4.55
C PHE A 286 29.09 -10.25 3.38
N PRO A 287 28.69 -9.23 2.59
CA PRO A 287 29.52 -8.77 1.47
C PRO A 287 30.83 -8.11 1.91
N ILE A 288 30.86 -7.35 3.01
CA ILE A 288 32.09 -6.75 3.55
C ILE A 288 33.06 -7.86 3.97
N TRP A 289 32.59 -8.87 4.70
CA TRP A 289 33.44 -9.96 5.16
C TRP A 289 33.96 -10.81 3.99
N SER A 290 33.11 -11.12 3.02
CA SER A 290 33.53 -11.85 1.81
C SER A 290 34.50 -11.03 0.94
N GLY A 291 34.29 -9.71 0.82
CA GLY A 291 35.12 -8.84 -0.02
C GLY A 291 36.48 -8.54 0.61
N THR A 292 36.52 -8.35 1.93
CA THR A 292 37.77 -8.06 2.65
C THR A 292 38.64 -9.29 2.87
N ARG A 293 38.15 -10.52 2.70
CA ARG A 293 38.96 -11.75 2.82
C ARG A 293 39.78 -12.12 1.57
N ILE A 294 39.59 -11.41 0.46
CA ILE A 294 40.33 -11.65 -0.79
C ILE A 294 41.84 -11.47 -0.56
N THR A 295 42.66 -12.39 -1.07
CA THR A 295 44.13 -12.33 -0.91
C THR A 295 44.76 -11.29 -1.84
N VAL A 296 45.97 -10.81 -1.50
CA VAL A 296 46.73 -9.88 -2.37
C VAL A 296 46.94 -10.50 -3.76
N ARG A 297 47.27 -11.80 -3.82
CA ARG A 297 47.43 -12.55 -5.07
C ARG A 297 46.14 -12.54 -5.90
N GLU A 298 45.00 -12.85 -5.30
CA GLU A 298 43.71 -12.87 -6.01
C GLU A 298 43.27 -11.48 -6.47
N ALA A 299 43.50 -10.45 -5.64
CA ALA A 299 43.15 -9.07 -5.98
C ALA A 299 43.99 -8.49 -7.12
N MET A 300 45.24 -8.96 -7.28
CA MET A 300 46.17 -8.49 -8.32
C MET A 300 46.17 -9.38 -9.58
N ASN A 301 45.86 -10.67 -9.44
CA ASN A 301 45.69 -11.60 -10.58
C ASN A 301 44.28 -11.47 -11.19
N ASP A 302 43.96 -10.31 -11.75
CA ASP A 302 42.70 -10.10 -12.49
C ASP A 302 42.73 -10.74 -13.91
N TYR A 303 43.68 -11.63 -14.18
CA TYR A 303 43.68 -12.50 -15.37
C TYR A 303 42.88 -13.78 -15.11
N GLY A 304 41.56 -13.62 -15.01
CA GLY A 304 40.51 -14.40 -15.68
C GLY A 304 40.48 -15.94 -15.76
N VAL A 305 41.44 -16.70 -15.21
CA VAL A 305 41.49 -18.16 -15.31
C VAL A 305 41.61 -18.78 -13.91
N GLY A 306 40.50 -18.71 -13.16
CA GLY A 306 40.35 -19.54 -11.97
C GLY A 306 40.20 -21.01 -12.36
N SER A 307 40.98 -21.88 -11.72
CA SER A 307 41.16 -23.33 -11.93
C SER A 307 39.91 -24.21 -11.78
N HIS A 308 38.71 -23.62 -11.71
CA HIS A 308 37.42 -24.30 -11.56
C HIS A 308 36.51 -24.16 -12.80
N TYR A 309 37.09 -23.82 -13.95
CA TYR A 309 36.37 -23.70 -15.21
C TYR A 309 35.83 -25.08 -15.67
N GLY A 310 34.51 -25.21 -15.85
CA GLY A 310 33.91 -26.29 -16.66
C GLY A 310 33.42 -27.58 -15.99
N ARG A 311 33.35 -27.69 -14.66
CA ARG A 311 32.88 -28.92 -13.96
C ARG A 311 31.55 -28.78 -13.21
N GLY A 312 30.80 -27.71 -13.41
CA GLY A 312 29.49 -27.56 -12.77
C GLY A 312 28.41 -28.38 -13.48
N TRP A 313 27.50 -29.00 -12.72
CA TRP A 313 26.34 -29.73 -13.29
C TRP A 313 25.49 -28.87 -14.26
N PHE A 314 25.41 -27.55 -14.02
CA PHE A 314 24.76 -26.59 -14.92
C PHE A 314 25.50 -26.40 -16.25
N ASP A 315 26.84 -26.46 -16.27
CA ASP A 315 27.61 -26.39 -17.53
C ASP A 315 27.30 -27.62 -18.39
N GLN A 316 27.18 -28.80 -17.78
CA GLN A 316 26.78 -30.04 -18.46
C GLN A 316 25.31 -30.00 -18.91
N LEU A 317 24.40 -29.48 -18.08
CA LEU A 317 22.99 -29.32 -18.44
C LEU A 317 22.80 -28.32 -19.60
N LEU A 318 23.54 -27.22 -19.62
CA LEU A 318 23.46 -26.21 -20.70
C LEU A 318 24.02 -26.73 -22.02
N VAL A 319 25.10 -27.51 -22.00
CA VAL A 319 25.67 -28.12 -23.20
C VAL A 319 24.72 -29.21 -23.75
N ASN A 320 24.21 -30.09 -22.88
CA ASN A 320 23.35 -31.20 -23.30
C ASN A 320 21.92 -30.76 -23.64
N GLY A 321 21.35 -29.84 -22.85
CA GLY A 321 20.00 -29.28 -23.05
C GLY A 321 19.96 -28.20 -24.13
N GLY A 322 20.99 -27.36 -24.22
CA GLY A 322 21.11 -26.35 -25.26
C GLY A 322 21.21 -26.92 -26.68
N ALA A 323 21.86 -28.08 -26.81
CA ALA A 323 21.86 -28.86 -28.05
C ALA A 323 20.46 -29.38 -28.42
N LYS A 324 19.63 -29.77 -27.42
CA LYS A 324 18.23 -30.19 -27.65
C LYS A 324 17.32 -29.02 -28.03
N LEU A 325 17.53 -27.84 -27.46
CA LEU A 325 16.75 -26.62 -27.75
C LEU A 325 17.21 -25.84 -28.99
N ARG A 326 18.18 -26.37 -29.77
CA ARG A 326 18.76 -25.70 -30.95
C ARG A 326 19.24 -24.26 -30.68
N LEU A 327 19.74 -23.99 -29.47
CA LEU A 327 20.27 -22.68 -29.12
C LEU A 327 21.56 -22.40 -29.90
N SER A 328 21.69 -21.19 -30.47
CA SER A 328 22.89 -20.80 -31.21
C SER A 328 24.12 -20.71 -30.29
N ARG A 329 25.31 -21.01 -30.81
CA ARG A 329 26.58 -20.96 -30.04
C ARG A 329 26.78 -19.61 -29.29
N PRO A 330 26.48 -18.43 -29.88
CA PRO A 330 26.58 -17.16 -29.15
C PRO A 330 25.60 -17.05 -27.98
N MET A 331 24.39 -17.60 -28.10
CA MET A 331 23.37 -17.59 -27.05
C MET A 331 23.76 -18.49 -25.88
N LEU A 332 24.36 -19.65 -26.15
CA LEU A 332 24.93 -20.53 -25.13
C LEU A 332 26.10 -19.85 -24.38
N LEU A 333 26.96 -19.12 -25.09
CA LEU A 333 28.05 -18.37 -24.48
C LEU A 333 27.54 -17.22 -23.61
N SER A 334 26.50 -16.50 -24.06
CA SER A 334 25.84 -15.44 -23.28
C SER A 334 25.22 -16.00 -21.99
N LEU A 335 24.44 -17.08 -22.11
CA LEU A 335 23.76 -17.72 -21.00
C LEU A 335 24.77 -18.27 -19.98
N ARG A 336 25.82 -18.94 -20.45
CA ARG A 336 26.93 -19.41 -19.62
C ARG A 336 27.66 -18.27 -18.92
N ASN A 337 27.84 -17.12 -19.59
CA ASN A 337 28.46 -15.95 -18.98
C ASN A 337 27.60 -15.35 -17.85
N THR A 338 26.27 -15.40 -17.96
CA THR A 338 25.34 -15.01 -16.89
C THR A 338 25.48 -15.94 -15.67
N PHE A 339 25.49 -17.26 -15.88
CA PHE A 339 25.66 -18.24 -14.81
C PHE A 339 27.09 -18.34 -14.26
N ARG A 340 28.07 -17.70 -14.93
CA ARG A 340 29.46 -17.60 -14.43
C ARG A 340 29.56 -16.82 -13.13
N ARG A 341 28.68 -15.83 -12.91
CA ARG A 341 28.64 -15.02 -11.67
C ARG A 341 27.44 -15.40 -10.79
N LYS A 342 27.41 -16.67 -10.34
CA LYS A 342 26.31 -17.27 -9.56
C LYS A 342 25.81 -16.40 -8.41
N LYS A 343 26.72 -15.78 -7.64
CA LYS A 343 26.38 -14.91 -6.50
C LYS A 343 25.61 -13.65 -6.93
N ARG A 344 26.11 -12.95 -7.97
CA ARG A 344 25.45 -11.74 -8.48
C ARG A 344 24.07 -12.07 -9.07
N LEU A 345 24.00 -13.13 -9.87
CA LEU A 345 22.73 -13.58 -10.45
C LEU A 345 21.70 -13.89 -9.36
N PHE A 346 22.11 -14.63 -8.33
CA PHE A 346 21.24 -14.98 -7.21
C PHE A 346 20.67 -13.73 -6.51
N PHE A 347 21.52 -12.79 -6.09
CA PHE A 347 21.05 -11.59 -5.40
C PHE A 347 20.15 -10.71 -6.28
N THR A 348 20.47 -10.57 -7.57
CA THR A 348 19.61 -9.81 -8.50
C THR A 348 18.26 -10.50 -8.70
N LEU A 349 18.24 -11.83 -8.80
CA LEU A 349 17.01 -12.61 -8.96
C LEU A 349 16.15 -12.55 -7.69
N VAL A 350 16.74 -12.65 -6.50
CA VAL A 350 16.02 -12.50 -5.24
C VAL A 350 15.35 -11.13 -5.14
N VAL A 351 16.08 -10.06 -5.46
CA VAL A 351 15.50 -8.70 -5.50
C VAL A 351 14.34 -8.63 -6.48
N LEU A 352 14.49 -9.17 -7.70
CA LEU A 352 13.46 -9.12 -8.74
C LEU A 352 12.21 -9.91 -8.37
N VAL A 353 12.39 -11.12 -7.82
CA VAL A 353 11.29 -11.96 -7.33
C VAL A 353 10.58 -11.27 -6.18
N LEU A 354 11.32 -10.79 -5.17
CA LEU A 354 10.72 -10.12 -4.02
C LEU A 354 9.96 -8.85 -4.42
N SER A 355 10.51 -8.08 -5.36
CA SER A 355 9.85 -6.91 -5.95
C SER A 355 8.52 -7.29 -6.62
N GLY A 356 8.54 -8.32 -7.46
CA GLY A 356 7.33 -8.82 -8.13
C GLY A 356 6.31 -9.38 -7.14
N THR A 357 6.76 -10.12 -6.12
CA THR A 357 5.90 -10.63 -5.06
C THR A 357 5.23 -9.51 -4.29
N ILE A 358 5.97 -8.48 -3.87
CA ILE A 358 5.40 -7.33 -3.16
C ILE A 358 4.34 -6.64 -4.00
N PHE A 359 4.64 -6.40 -5.29
CA PHE A 359 3.68 -5.80 -6.21
C PHE A 359 2.41 -6.65 -6.34
N MET A 360 2.55 -7.95 -6.60
CA MET A 360 1.41 -8.85 -6.73
C MET A 360 0.62 -8.97 -5.42
N SER A 361 1.27 -8.99 -4.26
CA SER A 361 0.61 -9.01 -2.96
C SER A 361 -0.25 -7.77 -2.75
N VAL A 362 0.26 -6.58 -3.08
CA VAL A 362 -0.51 -5.34 -2.92
C VAL A 362 -1.66 -5.27 -3.92
N SER A 363 -1.41 -5.62 -5.19
CA SER A 363 -2.48 -5.68 -6.20
C SER A 363 -3.56 -6.69 -5.82
N SER A 364 -3.18 -7.85 -5.27
CA SER A 364 -4.13 -8.87 -4.81
C SER A 364 -4.92 -8.38 -3.60
N LEU A 365 -4.30 -7.67 -2.66
CA LEU A 365 -4.99 -7.08 -1.51
C LEU A 365 -6.01 -6.03 -1.97
N GLN A 366 -5.63 -5.16 -2.90
CA GLN A 366 -6.54 -4.17 -3.48
C GLN A 366 -7.70 -4.85 -4.22
N ALA A 367 -7.41 -5.82 -5.09
CA ALA A 367 -8.45 -6.55 -5.82
C ALA A 367 -9.38 -7.32 -4.88
N SER A 368 -8.85 -7.91 -3.80
CA SER A 368 -9.66 -8.59 -2.79
C SER A 368 -10.58 -7.61 -2.06
N LEU A 369 -10.09 -6.43 -1.66
CA LEU A 369 -10.90 -5.42 -0.98
C LEU A 369 -12.05 -4.95 -1.87
N LEU A 370 -11.74 -4.60 -3.13
CA LEU A 370 -12.75 -4.18 -4.10
C LEU A 370 -13.79 -5.28 -4.33
N ASN A 371 -13.34 -6.52 -4.55
CA ASN A 371 -14.25 -7.65 -4.72
C ASN A 371 -15.10 -7.93 -3.47
N THR A 372 -14.58 -7.71 -2.26
CA THR A 372 -15.37 -7.83 -1.03
C THR A 372 -16.42 -6.73 -0.93
N VAL A 373 -16.09 -5.50 -1.32
CA VAL A 373 -17.06 -4.40 -1.38
C VAL A 373 -18.14 -4.72 -2.43
N ASP A 374 -17.73 -5.14 -3.62
CA ASP A 374 -18.63 -5.53 -4.70
C ASP A 374 -19.55 -6.67 -4.24
N GLN A 375 -19.04 -7.70 -3.57
CA GLN A 375 -19.86 -8.79 -3.01
C GLN A 375 -20.83 -8.32 -1.92
N MET A 376 -20.40 -7.39 -1.05
CA MET A 376 -21.28 -6.82 -0.02
C MET A 376 -22.40 -5.98 -0.64
N LEU A 377 -22.10 -5.27 -1.73
CA LEU A 377 -23.09 -4.48 -2.48
C LEU A 377 -23.99 -5.38 -3.32
N ASP A 378 -23.45 -6.39 -3.99
CA ASP A 378 -24.20 -7.37 -4.81
C ASP A 378 -25.22 -8.17 -4.00
N TYR A 379 -25.00 -8.36 -2.70
CA TYR A 379 -25.99 -8.95 -1.81
C TYR A 379 -27.33 -8.19 -1.86
N PHE A 380 -27.24 -6.85 -1.95
CA PHE A 380 -28.37 -5.96 -2.11
C PHE A 380 -28.54 -5.62 -3.58
N ALA A 381 -29.40 -6.37 -4.29
CA ALA A 381 -29.66 -6.19 -5.71
C ALA A 381 -30.59 -4.99 -6.00
N TYR A 382 -30.31 -3.83 -5.39
CA TYR A 382 -31.01 -2.57 -5.60
C TYR A 382 -30.03 -1.39 -5.75
N ASP A 383 -30.39 -0.40 -6.55
CA ASP A 383 -29.55 0.79 -6.78
C ASP A 383 -29.72 1.87 -5.71
N VAL A 384 -30.93 2.00 -5.14
CA VAL A 384 -31.27 3.06 -4.19
C VAL A 384 -32.17 2.50 -3.08
N ALA A 385 -31.82 2.80 -1.83
CA ALA A 385 -32.66 2.52 -0.67
C ALA A 385 -33.11 3.83 0.00
N PHE A 386 -34.41 3.90 0.33
CA PHE A 386 -34.99 5.00 1.08
C PHE A 386 -35.44 4.51 2.46
N GLN A 387 -34.92 5.14 3.51
CA GLN A 387 -35.41 4.95 4.87
C GLN A 387 -36.23 6.17 5.28
N PHE A 388 -37.48 5.95 5.66
CA PHE A 388 -38.39 7.02 6.06
C PHE A 388 -38.39 7.19 7.58
N GLU A 389 -38.41 8.44 8.06
CA GLU A 389 -38.47 8.75 9.49
C GLU A 389 -39.78 8.32 10.17
N ARG A 390 -40.85 8.19 9.38
CA ARG A 390 -42.20 7.87 9.86
C ARG A 390 -42.75 6.67 9.09
N PRO A 391 -43.60 5.86 9.71
CA PRO A 391 -44.29 4.79 8.99
C PRO A 391 -45.24 5.37 7.94
N TYR A 392 -45.06 4.99 6.68
CA TYR A 392 -45.96 5.28 5.58
C TYR A 392 -46.67 4.01 5.12
N ARG A 393 -47.82 4.16 4.46
CA ARG A 393 -48.51 3.02 3.85
C ARG A 393 -47.71 2.48 2.66
N ILE A 394 -47.28 1.22 2.77
CA ILE A 394 -46.44 0.53 1.79
C ILE A 394 -47.06 0.58 0.39
N GLU A 395 -48.38 0.37 0.27
CA GLU A 395 -49.06 0.33 -1.04
C GLU A 395 -49.02 1.68 -1.76
N ARG A 396 -49.00 2.79 -1.03
CA ARG A 396 -48.89 4.13 -1.62
C ARG A 396 -47.47 4.37 -2.11
N LEU A 397 -46.46 4.00 -1.32
CA LEU A 397 -45.05 4.16 -1.69
C LEU A 397 -44.71 3.36 -2.94
N ILE A 398 -45.09 2.08 -2.99
CA ILE A 398 -44.84 1.22 -4.15
C ILE A 398 -45.49 1.78 -5.41
N ARG A 399 -46.76 2.21 -5.35
CA ARG A 399 -47.45 2.80 -6.50
C ARG A 399 -46.75 4.05 -7.03
N THR A 400 -46.40 4.98 -6.14
CA THR A 400 -45.74 6.22 -6.54
C THR A 400 -44.34 5.98 -7.12
N ALA A 401 -43.60 4.99 -6.62
CA ALA A 401 -42.28 4.66 -7.14
C ALA A 401 -42.36 3.94 -8.50
N VAL A 402 -43.27 2.97 -8.66
CA VAL A 402 -43.48 2.25 -9.93
C VAL A 402 -44.01 3.15 -11.06
N ASP A 403 -44.71 4.23 -10.73
CA ASP A 403 -45.17 5.22 -11.73
C ASP A 403 -44.01 5.99 -12.39
N HIS A 404 -42.79 5.94 -11.82
CA HIS A 404 -41.62 6.60 -12.41
C HIS A 404 -41.00 5.75 -13.53
N PRO A 405 -40.73 6.32 -14.72
CA PRO A 405 -40.31 5.55 -15.90
C PRO A 405 -38.97 4.82 -15.74
N ASP A 406 -38.09 5.31 -14.87
CA ASP A 406 -36.76 4.70 -14.63
C ASP A 406 -36.78 3.60 -13.54
N VAL A 407 -37.93 3.31 -12.94
CA VAL A 407 -38.04 2.35 -11.84
C VAL A 407 -38.49 0.99 -12.38
N THR A 408 -37.62 -0.01 -12.23
CA THR A 408 -37.86 -1.38 -12.76
C THR A 408 -38.56 -2.27 -11.74
N ALA A 409 -38.17 -2.18 -10.47
CA ALA A 409 -38.74 -2.94 -9.36
C ALA A 409 -38.70 -2.11 -8.07
N VAL A 410 -39.67 -2.32 -7.19
CA VAL A 410 -39.76 -1.65 -5.88
C VAL A 410 -40.24 -2.66 -4.85
N GLU A 411 -39.53 -2.75 -3.74
CA GLU A 411 -39.98 -3.49 -2.57
C GLU A 411 -39.92 -2.61 -1.33
N ALA A 412 -40.80 -2.87 -0.37
CA ALA A 412 -40.75 -2.24 0.94
C ALA A 412 -40.38 -3.29 1.97
N TRP A 413 -39.27 -3.07 2.67
CA TRP A 413 -38.78 -3.98 3.69
C TRP A 413 -39.04 -3.40 5.07
N SER A 414 -39.40 -4.27 6.02
CA SER A 414 -39.37 -3.89 7.43
C SER A 414 -38.04 -4.35 8.02
N PHE A 415 -37.46 -3.55 8.90
CA PHE A 415 -36.31 -3.94 9.68
C PHE A 415 -36.56 -3.65 11.16
N TYR A 416 -36.06 -4.52 12.02
CA TYR A 416 -36.24 -4.41 13.47
C TYR A 416 -34.91 -4.64 14.17
N ASN A 417 -34.67 -3.88 15.23
CA ASN A 417 -33.63 -4.21 16.19
C ASN A 417 -34.08 -5.41 17.02
N ALA A 418 -33.27 -6.45 17.05
CA ALA A 418 -33.52 -7.69 17.77
C ALA A 418 -32.29 -8.06 18.60
N ARG A 419 -32.49 -8.81 19.69
CA ARG A 419 -31.41 -9.43 20.47
C ARG A 419 -31.71 -10.91 20.60
N LEU A 420 -30.67 -11.72 20.47
CA LEU A 420 -30.76 -13.13 20.80
C LEU A 420 -30.82 -13.28 22.31
N VAL A 421 -31.83 -13.98 22.82
CA VAL A 421 -31.90 -14.35 24.23
C VAL A 421 -31.30 -15.74 24.35
N HIS A 422 -30.19 -15.87 25.08
CA HIS A 422 -29.56 -17.15 25.36
C HIS A 422 -30.28 -17.87 26.50
N ASP A 423 -30.09 -19.19 26.61
CA ASP A 423 -30.75 -20.04 27.61
C ASP A 423 -30.42 -19.65 29.06
N ASP A 424 -29.30 -18.97 29.30
CA ASP A 424 -28.87 -18.46 30.60
C ASP A 424 -29.51 -17.11 30.97
N GLY A 425 -30.40 -16.58 30.13
CA GLY A 425 -31.05 -15.29 30.30
C GLY A 425 -30.17 -14.10 29.90
N THR A 426 -28.97 -14.35 29.36
CA THR A 426 -28.12 -13.28 28.82
C THR A 426 -28.57 -12.91 27.41
N HIS A 427 -28.44 -11.63 27.06
CA HIS A 427 -28.81 -11.11 25.75
C HIS A 427 -27.56 -10.94 24.89
N SER A 428 -27.64 -11.28 23.61
CA SER A 428 -26.61 -10.90 22.64
C SER A 428 -26.56 -9.39 22.45
N GLY A 429 -25.51 -8.92 21.78
CA GLY A 429 -25.50 -7.59 21.19
C GLY A 429 -26.69 -7.39 20.24
N ASN A 430 -27.00 -6.12 19.96
CA ASN A 430 -28.09 -5.77 19.06
C ASN A 430 -27.82 -6.27 17.63
N MET A 431 -28.85 -6.82 17.00
CA MET A 431 -28.86 -7.35 15.64
C MET A 431 -29.94 -6.62 14.85
N ILE A 432 -29.68 -6.31 13.58
CA ILE A 432 -30.72 -5.77 12.68
C ILE A 432 -31.31 -6.95 11.92
N MET A 433 -32.59 -7.24 12.14
CA MET A 433 -33.34 -8.24 11.40
C MET A 433 -34.04 -7.55 10.22
N PHE A 434 -33.67 -7.92 9.00
CA PHE A 434 -34.40 -7.53 7.80
C PHE A 434 -35.50 -8.56 7.50
N ALA A 435 -36.70 -8.08 7.20
CA ALA A 435 -37.85 -8.88 6.81
C ALA A 435 -38.27 -8.52 5.38
N PRO A 436 -37.55 -9.01 4.36
CA PRO A 436 -37.93 -8.83 2.97
C PRO A 436 -39.19 -9.67 2.64
N PRO A 437 -39.91 -9.33 1.56
CA PRO A 437 -41.00 -10.16 1.05
C PRO A 437 -40.53 -11.58 0.71
N PRO A 438 -41.39 -12.61 0.82
CA PRO A 438 -41.01 -14.01 0.55
C PRO A 438 -40.47 -14.28 -0.86
N GLU A 439 -40.84 -13.44 -1.82
CA GLU A 439 -40.48 -13.54 -3.24
C GLU A 439 -39.52 -12.40 -3.66
N THR A 440 -38.72 -11.89 -2.72
CA THR A 440 -37.81 -10.77 -3.00
C THR A 440 -36.86 -11.10 -4.15
N GLN A 441 -36.73 -10.17 -5.09
CA GLN A 441 -35.74 -10.23 -6.17
C GLN A 441 -34.60 -9.25 -5.95
N LEU A 442 -34.68 -8.45 -4.87
CA LEU A 442 -33.73 -7.40 -4.51
C LEU A 442 -32.69 -7.86 -3.46
N VAL A 443 -32.64 -9.16 -3.17
CA VAL A 443 -31.57 -9.80 -2.37
C VAL A 443 -30.97 -10.94 -3.18
N ASN A 444 -29.64 -10.97 -3.28
CA ASN A 444 -28.90 -12.11 -3.82
C ASN A 444 -28.12 -12.79 -2.68
N PRO A 445 -28.70 -13.83 -2.04
CA PRO A 445 -28.20 -14.37 -0.79
C PRO A 445 -26.87 -15.11 -0.86
#